data_AF-A0A353ED06-F1
#
_entry.id   AF-A0A353ED06-F1
#
_cell.length_a   1.000
_cell.length_b   1.000
_cell.length_c   1.000
_cell.angle_alpha   90.00
_cell.angle_beta   90.00
_cell.angle_gamma   90.00
#
_symmetry.space_group_name_H-M   'P 1'
#
loop_
_entity.id
_entity.type
_entity.pdbx_description
1 polymer ?
#
loop_
_entity_poly.entity_id
_entity_poly.type
_entity_poly.pdbx_seq_one_letter_code
_entity_poly.pdbx_strand_id
1 'polypeptide(L)'
;TFFEMLGNFSFGDYFKRDAIKYAWGFVTEVLKLPKEKLWVTVHITDQEAEDIWVNEIGFDKSRMSRLDEDNFWQAGDTGPCGPSSEIFYDHGEDVAGGPPGSPDEDGDRYIEIWNLV
;
A
#
# COMPACT_ATOMS: atom_id res chain seq x y z
N THR A 1 -0.93 16.72 15.01
CA THR A 1 0.41 17.33 14.82
C THR A 1 0.59 17.63 13.34
N PHE A 2 1.77 18.05 12.86
CA PHE A 2 2.04 18.45 11.48
C PHE A 2 2.91 17.42 10.76
N PHE A 3 2.58 17.11 9.49
CA PHE A 3 3.38 16.29 8.58
C PHE A 3 3.12 16.73 7.12
N GLU A 4 3.99 16.33 6.19
CA GLU A 4 3.82 16.57 4.75
C GLU A 4 3.42 15.27 4.04
N MET A 5 2.48 15.36 3.11
CA MET A 5 2.02 14.23 2.31
C MET A 5 2.40 14.47 0.84
N LEU A 6 3.25 13.60 0.30
CA LEU A 6 3.59 13.60 -1.12
C LEU A 6 2.50 12.85 -1.90
N GLY A 7 2.05 13.40 -3.02
CA GLY A 7 0.98 12.78 -3.81
C GLY A 7 1.07 13.07 -5.30
N ASN A 8 0.68 12.09 -6.10
CA ASN A 8 0.34 12.24 -7.51
C ASN A 8 -1.16 11.99 -7.68
N PHE A 9 -1.81 12.78 -8.54
CA PHE A 9 -3.27 12.74 -8.70
C PHE A 9 -3.63 12.52 -10.17
N SER A 10 -4.56 11.61 -10.42
CA SER A 10 -5.16 11.37 -11.73
C SER A 10 -6.60 11.85 -11.74
N PHE A 11 -6.91 12.83 -12.59
CA PHE A 11 -8.27 13.35 -12.75
C PHE A 11 -8.90 12.80 -14.02
N GLY A 12 -9.29 11.51 -13.97
CA GLY A 12 -9.91 10.81 -15.11
C GLY A 12 -8.95 10.45 -16.25
N ASP A 13 -7.65 10.34 -15.95
CA ASP A 13 -6.61 9.99 -16.93
C ASP A 13 -6.26 8.49 -16.82
N TYR A 14 -5.33 8.15 -15.93
CA TYR A 14 -4.97 6.77 -15.62
C TYR A 14 -5.65 6.27 -14.34
N PHE A 15 -5.68 4.95 -14.15
CA PHE A 15 -6.33 4.29 -13.01
C PHE A 15 -5.39 3.28 -12.32
N LYS A 16 -5.94 2.27 -11.63
CA LYS A 16 -5.20 1.32 -10.78
C LYS A 16 -3.90 0.79 -11.39
N ARG A 17 -3.95 0.30 -12.63
CA ARG A 17 -2.82 -0.34 -13.30
C ARG A 17 -1.58 0.54 -13.35
N ASP A 18 -1.74 1.78 -13.82
CA ASP A 18 -0.61 2.70 -13.98
C ASP A 18 -0.25 3.36 -12.65
N ALA A 19 -1.23 3.63 -11.78
CA ALA A 19 -0.98 4.14 -10.43
C ALA A 19 -0.07 3.19 -9.63
N ILE A 20 -0.38 1.89 -9.62
CA ILE A 20 0.44 0.84 -8.96
C ILE A 20 1.83 0.78 -9.60
N LYS A 21 1.93 0.84 -10.93
CA LYS A 21 3.24 0.83 -11.63
C LYS A 21 4.10 2.05 -11.31
N TYR A 22 3.50 3.24 -11.22
CA TYR A 22 4.22 4.45 -10.85
C TYR A 22 4.69 4.40 -9.41
N ALA A 23 3.83 3.98 -8.48
CA ALA A 23 4.21 3.85 -7.09
C ALA A 23 5.33 2.82 -6.90
N TRP A 24 5.17 1.64 -7.50
CA TRP A 24 6.19 0.60 -7.46
C TRP A 24 7.51 1.06 -8.06
N GLY A 25 7.49 1.68 -9.25
CA GLY A 25 8.69 2.22 -9.89
C GLY A 25 9.38 3.29 -9.06
N PHE A 26 8.63 4.19 -8.43
CA PHE A 26 9.21 5.19 -7.53
C PHE A 26 9.84 4.55 -6.29
N VAL A 27 9.14 3.63 -5.62
CA VAL A 27 9.64 2.94 -4.42
C VAL A 27 10.90 2.11 -4.72
N THR A 28 10.90 1.34 -5.80
CA THR A 28 11.96 0.34 -6.01
C THR A 28 13.07 0.79 -6.94
N GLU A 29 12.81 1.71 -7.86
CA GLU A 29 13.81 2.15 -8.84
C GLU A 29 14.36 3.54 -8.52
N VAL A 30 13.53 4.47 -8.01
CA VAL A 30 13.95 5.83 -7.64
C VAL A 30 14.49 5.87 -6.21
N LEU A 31 13.67 5.46 -5.23
CA LEU A 31 14.08 5.38 -3.82
C LEU A 31 15.00 4.18 -3.55
N LYS A 32 14.98 3.18 -4.43
CA LYS A 32 15.80 1.96 -4.34
C LYS A 32 15.59 1.19 -3.05
N LEU A 33 14.35 1.15 -2.55
CA LEU A 33 14.01 0.32 -1.40
C LEU A 33 14.08 -1.17 -1.79
N PRO A 34 14.67 -2.03 -0.93
CA PRO A 34 14.75 -3.46 -1.22
C PRO A 34 13.38 -4.11 -1.33
N LYS A 35 13.10 -4.79 -2.45
CA LYS A 35 11.79 -5.38 -2.76
C LYS A 35 11.35 -6.43 -1.73
N GLU A 36 12.31 -7.12 -1.13
CA GLU A 36 12.14 -8.12 -0.09
C GLU A 36 11.66 -7.53 1.26
N LYS A 37 11.84 -6.23 1.47
CA LYS A 37 11.38 -5.51 2.67
C LYS A 37 10.00 -4.87 2.51
N LEU A 38 9.40 -4.99 1.34
CA LEU A 38 8.10 -4.39 1.07
C LEU A 38 6.98 -5.39 1.34
N TRP A 39 5.87 -4.86 1.88
CA TRP A 39 4.61 -5.56 2.07
C TRP A 39 3.50 -4.72 1.43
N VAL A 40 2.45 -5.36 0.90
CA VAL A 40 1.35 -4.67 0.23
C VAL A 40 0.01 -5.07 0.85
N THR A 41 -0.91 -4.13 0.95
CA THR A 41 -2.30 -4.39 1.32
C THR A 41 -3.24 -4.02 0.18
N VAL A 42 -4.39 -4.69 0.11
CA VAL A 42 -5.47 -4.40 -0.84
C VAL A 42 -6.82 -4.57 -0.14
N HIS A 43 -7.82 -3.80 -0.56
CA HIS A 43 -9.17 -3.98 -0.03
C HIS A 43 -9.72 -5.39 -0.30
N ILE A 44 -10.45 -6.00 0.65
CA ILE A 44 -10.97 -7.37 0.53
C ILE A 44 -11.89 -7.60 -0.67
N THR A 45 -12.49 -6.55 -1.23
CA THR A 45 -13.32 -6.60 -2.43
C THR A 45 -12.59 -6.24 -3.73
N ASP A 46 -11.33 -5.77 -3.66
CA ASP A 46 -10.58 -5.28 -4.82
C ASP A 46 -9.67 -6.34 -5.44
N GLN A 47 -10.28 -7.29 -6.16
CA GLN A 47 -9.53 -8.32 -6.88
C GLN A 47 -8.67 -7.74 -8.02
N GLU A 48 -9.08 -6.61 -8.60
CA GLU A 48 -8.34 -5.98 -9.70
C GLU A 48 -6.96 -5.48 -9.22
N ALA A 49 -6.90 -4.83 -8.05
CA ALA A 49 -5.64 -4.41 -7.45
C ALA A 49 -4.74 -5.62 -7.12
N GLU A 50 -5.30 -6.67 -6.52
CA GLU A 50 -4.57 -7.93 -6.25
C GLU A 50 -3.97 -8.51 -7.54
N ASP A 51 -4.77 -8.59 -8.61
CA ASP A 51 -4.34 -9.15 -9.88
C ASP A 51 -3.22 -8.33 -10.53
N ILE A 52 -3.26 -7.00 -10.42
CA ILE A 52 -2.18 -6.13 -10.92
C ILE A 52 -0.89 -6.39 -10.14
N TRP A 53 -0.95 -6.41 -8.80
CA TRP A 53 0.22 -6.68 -7.96
C TRP A 53 0.83 -8.06 -8.24
N VAL A 54 0.00 -9.10 -8.28
CA VAL A 54 0.50 -10.48 -8.44
C VAL A 54 0.93 -10.76 -9.89
N ASN A 55 0.09 -10.45 -10.87
CA ASN A 55 0.29 -10.91 -12.24
C ASN A 55 1.10 -9.93 -13.10
N GLU A 56 1.01 -8.63 -12.84
CA GLU A 56 1.74 -7.62 -13.63
C GLU A 56 3.02 -7.15 -12.96
N ILE A 57 2.98 -6.86 -11.65
CA ILE A 57 4.17 -6.47 -10.90
C ILE A 57 5.03 -7.69 -10.55
N GLY A 58 4.42 -8.86 -10.39
CA GLY A 58 5.10 -10.07 -9.92
C GLY A 58 5.37 -10.05 -8.43
N PHE A 59 4.53 -9.35 -7.66
CA PHE A 59 4.66 -9.26 -6.21
C PHE A 59 4.28 -10.60 -5.56
N ASP A 60 5.03 -10.99 -4.52
CA ASP A 60 4.81 -12.25 -3.83
C ASP A 60 3.58 -12.16 -2.94
N LYS A 61 2.57 -12.98 -3.25
CA LYS A 61 1.30 -13.05 -2.52
C LYS A 61 1.48 -13.43 -1.04
N SER A 62 2.59 -14.05 -0.66
CA SER A 62 2.88 -14.36 0.75
C SER A 62 3.17 -13.13 1.62
N ARG A 63 3.49 -11.99 0.99
CA ARG A 63 3.74 -10.68 1.65
C ARG A 63 2.63 -9.67 1.32
N MET A 64 1.42 -10.19 1.11
CA MET A 64 0.24 -9.39 0.80
C MET A 64 -0.88 -9.69 1.79
N SER A 65 -1.53 -8.64 2.27
CA SER A 65 -2.73 -8.76 3.13
C SER A 65 -3.96 -8.21 2.43
N ARG A 66 -5.12 -8.77 2.75
CA ARG A 66 -6.42 -8.26 2.31
C ARG A 66 -7.17 -7.71 3.51
N LEU A 67 -7.39 -6.40 3.57
CA LEU A 67 -8.03 -5.72 4.71
C LEU A 67 -9.33 -5.05 4.28
N ASP A 68 -10.22 -4.79 5.23
CA ASP A 68 -11.53 -4.15 4.97
C ASP A 68 -11.40 -2.65 5.26
N GLU A 69 -11.77 -2.20 6.46
CA GLU A 69 -11.81 -0.79 6.83
C GLU A 69 -10.48 -0.05 6.60
N ASP A 70 -9.34 -0.69 6.89
CA ASP A 70 -8.02 -0.07 6.72
C ASP A 70 -7.67 0.21 5.25
N ASN A 71 -8.20 -0.58 4.32
CA ASN A 71 -8.04 -0.37 2.88
C ASN A 71 -9.25 0.33 2.25
N PHE A 72 -10.04 1.06 3.03
CA PHE A 72 -11.08 1.95 2.50
C PHE A 72 -10.85 3.37 2.97
N TRP A 73 -10.22 4.19 2.11
CA TRP A 73 -9.88 5.55 2.47
C TRP A 73 -11.05 6.51 2.23
N GLN A 74 -11.24 7.43 3.17
CA GLN A 74 -12.23 8.49 3.07
C GLN A 74 -11.68 9.80 3.64
N ALA A 75 -11.92 10.91 2.96
CA ALA A 75 -11.46 12.23 3.40
C ALA A 75 -12.12 12.72 4.70
N GLY A 76 -13.30 12.18 5.02
CA GLY A 76 -14.13 12.49 6.19
C GLY A 76 -15.54 11.95 5.99
N ASP A 77 -16.49 12.37 6.84
CA ASP A 77 -17.89 11.90 6.82
C ASP A 77 -18.59 12.10 5.46
N THR A 78 -18.14 13.08 4.68
CA THR A 78 -18.59 13.33 3.31
C THR A 78 -17.40 13.72 2.44
N GLY A 79 -17.42 13.35 1.16
CA GLY A 79 -16.38 13.71 0.19
C GLY A 79 -15.91 12.50 -0.63
N PRO A 80 -14.81 12.66 -1.39
CA PRO A 80 -14.20 11.55 -2.12
C PRO A 80 -13.73 10.44 -1.17
N CYS A 81 -14.00 9.19 -1.57
CA CYS A 81 -13.58 7.98 -0.88
C CYS A 81 -13.44 6.83 -1.88
N GLY A 82 -12.77 5.74 -1.47
CA GLY A 82 -12.61 4.56 -2.30
C GLY A 82 -11.77 3.47 -1.66
N PRO A 83 -11.81 2.24 -2.23
CA PRO A 83 -10.87 1.19 -1.85
C PRO A 83 -9.45 1.62 -2.21
N SER A 84 -8.50 1.28 -1.34
CA SER A 84 -7.10 1.60 -1.52
C SER A 84 -6.20 0.36 -1.54
N SER A 85 -4.97 0.57 -1.96
CA SER A 85 -3.86 -0.36 -1.79
C SER A 85 -2.68 0.38 -1.19
N GLU A 86 -2.03 -0.20 -0.20
CA GLU A 86 -0.94 0.46 0.53
C GLU A 86 0.35 -0.34 0.43
N ILE A 87 1.47 0.38 0.53
CA ILE A 87 2.82 -0.17 0.56
C ILE A 87 3.41 0.09 1.94
N PHE A 88 3.90 -0.97 2.57
CA PHE A 88 4.57 -0.96 3.88
C PHE A 88 6.04 -1.34 3.73
N TYR A 89 6.87 -0.86 4.66
CA TYR A 89 8.29 -1.19 4.73
C TYR A 89 8.63 -1.90 6.06
N ASP A 90 9.28 -3.06 5.97
CA ASP A 90 9.79 -3.84 7.12
C ASP A 90 11.13 -3.26 7.61
N HIS A 91 11.09 -2.63 8.77
CA HIS A 91 12.26 -2.07 9.44
C HIS A 91 13.22 -3.15 9.96
N GLY A 92 12.74 -4.38 10.22
CA GLY A 92 13.55 -5.51 10.68
C GLY A 92 12.98 -6.21 11.91
N GLU A 93 13.44 -7.44 12.15
CA GLU A 93 13.01 -8.29 13.27
C GLU A 93 13.39 -7.74 14.65
N ASP A 94 14.31 -6.79 14.72
CA ASP A 94 14.72 -6.08 15.92
C ASP A 94 13.70 -5.03 16.38
N VAL A 95 12.73 -4.70 15.53
CA VAL A 95 11.60 -3.81 15.85
C VAL A 95 10.35 -4.64 16.15
N ALA A 96 9.61 -4.27 17.19
CA ALA A 96 8.38 -4.95 17.56
C ALA A 96 7.25 -4.61 16.58
N GLY A 97 6.45 -5.61 16.23
CA GLY A 97 5.29 -5.49 15.35
C GLY A 97 5.22 -6.61 14.33
N GLY A 98 4.02 -6.85 13.82
CA GLY A 98 3.75 -7.82 12.76
C GLY A 98 3.26 -7.14 11.49
N PRO A 99 3.13 -7.91 10.40
CA PRO A 99 2.66 -7.36 9.13
C PRO A 99 1.21 -6.86 9.22
N PRO A 100 0.78 -5.96 8.33
CA PRO A 100 -0.60 -5.49 8.29
C PRO A 100 -1.61 -6.66 8.24
N GLY A 101 -2.64 -6.60 9.06
CA GLY A 101 -3.64 -7.65 9.30
C GLY A 101 -3.26 -8.66 10.39
N SER A 102 -2.10 -8.55 11.03
CA SER A 102 -1.72 -9.41 12.17
C SER A 102 -2.18 -8.84 13.51
N PRO A 103 -2.29 -9.65 14.58
CA PRO A 103 -2.67 -9.17 15.91
C PRO A 103 -1.72 -8.12 16.53
N ASP A 104 -0.54 -7.94 15.96
CA ASP A 104 0.53 -7.05 16.38
C ASP A 104 0.89 -6.01 15.30
N GLU A 105 -0.03 -5.71 14.38
CA GLU A 105 0.14 -4.76 13.27
C GLU A 105 0.39 -3.31 13.71
N ASP A 106 -0.10 -2.91 14.89
CA ASP A 106 0.05 -1.56 15.45
C ASP A 106 1.51 -1.22 15.88
N GLY A 107 2.46 -2.13 15.66
CA GLY A 107 3.87 -1.93 15.98
C GLY A 107 4.63 -1.12 14.92
N ASP A 108 5.83 -0.67 15.28
CA ASP A 108 6.67 0.17 14.39
C ASP A 108 7.51 -0.65 13.37
N ARG A 109 7.31 -1.97 13.29
CA ARG A 109 8.10 -2.82 12.37
C ARG A 109 7.70 -2.62 10.92
N TYR A 110 6.40 -2.68 10.63
CA TYR A 110 5.87 -2.52 9.28
C TYR A 110 5.22 -1.15 9.17
N ILE A 111 5.97 -0.18 8.66
CA ILE A 111 5.50 1.20 8.54
C ILE A 111 4.85 1.40 7.19
N GLU A 112 3.62 1.93 7.17
CA GLU A 112 2.95 2.41 5.95
C GLU A 112 3.77 3.55 5.34
N ILE A 113 4.18 3.41 4.08
CA ILE A 113 4.98 4.43 3.38
C ILE A 113 4.22 5.09 2.23
N TRP A 114 3.18 4.45 1.69
CA TRP A 114 2.41 5.00 0.58
C TRP A 114 1.04 4.37 0.45
N ASN A 115 0.00 5.21 0.38
CA ASN A 115 -1.39 4.83 0.13
C ASN A 115 -1.82 5.22 -1.29
N LEU A 116 -2.41 4.27 -2.03
CA LEU A 116 -2.97 4.46 -3.37
C LEU A 116 -4.49 4.34 -3.30
N VAL A 117 -5.18 5.49 -3.31
CA VAL A 117 -6.65 5.61 -3.30
C VAL A 117 -7.19 5.84 -4.71
#